data_AF-A0A9E2PDT0-F1
#
_entry.id   AF-A0A9E2PDT0-F1
#
_cell.length_a   1.000
_cell.length_b   1.000
_cell.length_c   1.000
_cell.angle_alpha   90.00
_cell.angle_beta   90.00
_cell.angle_gamma   90.00
#
_symmetry.space_group_name_H-M   'P 1'
#
loop_
_entity.id
_entity.type
_entity.pdbx_description
1 polymer ?
#
loop_
_entity_poly.entity_id
_entity_poly.type
_entity_poly.pdbx_seq_one_letter_code
_entity_poly.pdbx_strand_id
1 'polypeptide(L)'
;MPKTISKPDKKCRTDAKSVLEARNQLPGIAEKIIKSCYDKKCYTHIDYDPLPSKDSVFKIINKSREILFPGYFAKEKIDPANLRYNMGQNVSVLFDMLAEQISNCIRHDCL
;
A
#
# COMPACT_ATOMS: atom_id res chain seq x y z
N MET A 1 17.69 -24.09 60.99
CA MET A 1 17.40 -24.77 59.72
C MET A 1 17.40 -23.74 58.60
N PRO A 2 18.38 -23.75 57.67
CA PRO A 2 18.44 -22.78 56.58
C PRO A 2 17.41 -23.16 55.50
N LYS A 3 16.50 -22.23 55.18
CA LYS A 3 15.67 -22.31 53.97
C LYS A 3 16.52 -21.82 52.79
N THR A 4 16.75 -22.73 51.85
CA THR A 4 17.43 -22.50 50.58
C THR A 4 16.67 -21.46 49.75
N ILE A 5 17.28 -20.30 49.53
CA ILE A 5 16.79 -19.32 48.55
C ILE A 5 17.15 -19.86 47.16
N SER A 6 16.12 -20.30 46.43
CA SER A 6 16.19 -20.67 45.02
C SER A 6 16.71 -19.48 44.21
N LYS A 7 17.80 -19.70 43.46
CA LYS A 7 18.39 -18.73 42.55
C LYS A 7 17.34 -18.25 41.53
N PRO A 8 17.28 -16.95 41.20
CA PRO A 8 16.41 -16.48 40.13
C PRO A 8 16.94 -16.98 38.78
N ASP A 9 16.06 -17.60 38.01
CA ASP A 9 16.29 -18.15 36.69
C ASP A 9 16.92 -17.13 35.74
N LYS A 10 18.07 -17.48 35.16
CA LYS A 10 18.76 -16.72 34.11
C LYS A 10 18.06 -16.89 32.76
N LYS A 11 16.79 -16.49 32.66
CA LYS A 11 16.05 -16.44 31.39
C LYS A 11 15.63 -15.00 31.08
N CYS A 12 16.57 -14.18 30.59
CA CYS A 12 16.31 -12.93 29.85
C CYS A 12 17.62 -12.24 29.38
N ARG A 13 18.57 -12.98 28.78
CA ARG A 13 19.78 -12.39 28.17
C ARG A 13 20.04 -12.84 26.73
N THR A 14 19.13 -13.57 26.11
CA THR A 14 19.34 -14.22 24.81
C THR A 14 18.55 -13.57 23.67
N ASP A 15 17.52 -12.78 23.96
CA ASP A 15 16.64 -12.20 22.93
C ASP A 15 17.23 -10.95 22.27
N ALA A 16 17.85 -10.06 23.05
CA ALA A 16 18.44 -8.83 22.49
C ALA A 16 19.64 -9.12 21.57
N LYS A 17 20.45 -10.13 21.91
CA LYS A 17 21.65 -10.49 21.15
C LYS A 17 21.29 -11.19 19.83
N SER A 18 20.33 -12.12 19.87
CA SER A 18 19.84 -12.82 18.68
C SER A 18 19.09 -11.87 17.72
N VAL A 19 18.31 -10.92 18.23
CA VAL A 19 17.67 -9.87 17.41
C VAL A 19 18.69 -8.95 16.75
N LEU A 20 19.76 -8.57 17.47
CA LEU A 20 20.84 -7.76 16.91
C LEU A 20 21.57 -8.51 15.79
N GLU A 21 21.88 -9.79 16.01
CA GLU A 21 22.50 -10.66 15.01
C GLU A 21 21.62 -10.80 13.75
N ALA A 22 20.31 -10.98 13.91
CA ALA A 22 19.37 -11.01 12.79
C ALA A 22 19.31 -9.68 12.01
N ARG A 23 19.28 -8.54 12.72
CA ARG A 23 19.29 -7.20 12.10
C ARG A 23 20.55 -6.95 11.30
N ASN A 24 21.71 -7.39 11.79
CA ASN A 24 22.99 -7.22 11.10
C ASN A 24 23.04 -7.98 9.76
N GLN A 25 22.20 -9.00 9.57
CA GLN A 25 22.12 -9.74 8.32
C GLN A 25 21.19 -9.10 7.29
N LEU A 26 20.27 -8.22 7.70
CA LEU A 26 19.27 -7.60 6.80
C LEU A 26 19.89 -6.88 5.60
N PRO A 27 20.97 -6.08 5.74
CA PRO A 27 21.59 -5.42 4.58
C PRO A 27 22.09 -6.45 3.55
N GLY A 28 22.76 -7.51 3.99
CA GLY A 28 23.27 -8.55 3.10
C GLY A 28 22.15 -9.35 2.41
N ILE A 29 21.01 -9.53 3.06
CA ILE A 29 19.82 -10.15 2.45
C ILE A 29 19.19 -9.20 1.43
N ALA A 30 19.05 -7.91 1.76
CA ALA A 30 18.51 -6.90 0.87
C ALA A 30 19.33 -6.79 -0.42
N GLU A 31 20.66 -6.77 -0.32
CA GLU A 31 21.55 -6.76 -1.49
C GLU A 31 21.38 -8.00 -2.37
N LYS A 32 21.18 -9.18 -1.77
CA LYS A 32 20.90 -10.41 -2.54
C LYS A 32 19.56 -10.31 -3.29
N ILE A 33 18.54 -9.75 -2.66
CA ILE A 33 17.24 -9.52 -3.30
C ILE A 33 17.39 -8.51 -4.46
N ILE A 34 18.03 -7.37 -4.21
CA ILE A 34 18.30 -6.33 -5.24
C ILE A 34 19.06 -6.94 -6.43
N LYS A 35 20.11 -7.73 -6.16
CA LYS A 35 20.86 -8.41 -7.22
C LYS A 35 19.99 -9.34 -8.06
N SER A 36 19.02 -10.01 -7.45
CA SER A 36 18.08 -10.89 -8.16
C SER A 36 17.09 -10.13 -9.06
N CYS A 37 16.79 -8.86 -8.77
CA CYS A 37 15.95 -8.01 -9.62
C CYS A 37 16.61 -7.67 -10.97
N TYR A 38 17.94 -7.75 -11.08
CA TYR A 38 18.65 -7.51 -12.35
C TYR A 38 18.86 -8.78 -13.18
N ASP A 39 18.40 -9.95 -12.71
CA ASP A 39 18.42 -11.18 -13.50
C ASP A 39 17.32 -11.13 -14.58
N LYS A 40 17.64 -11.54 -15.81
CA LYS A 40 16.73 -11.52 -16.98
C LYS A 40 15.48 -12.39 -16.80
N LYS A 41 15.43 -13.23 -15.76
CA LYS A 41 14.26 -14.04 -15.39
C LYS A 41 13.33 -13.36 -14.38
N CYS A 42 13.68 -12.17 -13.90
CA CYS A 42 12.88 -11.44 -12.93
C CYS A 42 11.83 -10.57 -13.64
N TYR A 43 10.56 -10.72 -13.25
CA TYR A 43 9.43 -9.89 -13.72
C TYR A 43 9.37 -8.57 -12.93
N THR A 44 10.50 -7.90 -12.77
CA THR A 44 10.57 -6.64 -12.01
C THR A 44 10.41 -5.46 -12.95
N HIS A 45 9.37 -4.66 -12.73
CA HIS A 45 9.19 -3.36 -13.35
C HIS A 45 9.81 -2.28 -12.44
N ILE A 46 11.15 -2.24 -12.40
CA ILE A 46 11.89 -1.14 -11.79
C ILE A 46 12.12 -0.13 -12.90
N ASP A 47 11.11 0.70 -13.16
CA ASP A 47 11.15 1.73 -14.19
C ASP A 47 10.72 3.09 -13.60
N TYR A 48 10.96 4.15 -14.35
CA TYR A 48 10.57 5.50 -13.99
C TYR A 48 9.06 5.74 -14.10
N ASP A 49 8.37 4.95 -14.91
CA ASP A 49 6.92 5.06 -15.11
C ASP A 49 6.11 4.27 -14.07
N PRO A 50 5.11 4.90 -13.43
CA PRO A 50 4.29 4.24 -12.43
C PRO A 50 3.36 3.21 -13.07
N LEU A 51 3.36 2.00 -12.53
CA LEU A 51 2.38 0.98 -12.88
C LEU A 51 0.96 1.40 -12.45
N PRO A 52 -0.08 0.93 -13.17
CA PRO A 52 -1.47 1.08 -12.75
C PRO A 52 -1.68 0.50 -11.35
N SER A 53 -2.30 1.27 -10.46
CA SER A 53 -2.50 0.87 -9.07
C SER A 53 -3.86 0.20 -8.88
N LYS A 54 -3.85 -1.03 -8.33
CA LYS A 54 -5.08 -1.74 -7.94
C LYS A 54 -5.92 -0.95 -6.93
N ASP A 55 -5.25 -0.25 -6.00
CA ASP A 55 -5.93 0.59 -5.02
C ASP A 55 -6.60 1.80 -5.68
N SER A 56 -5.97 2.38 -6.71
CA SER A 56 -6.58 3.45 -7.49
C SER A 56 -7.83 2.96 -8.22
N VAL A 57 -7.79 1.77 -8.83
CA VAL A 57 -8.97 1.16 -9.47
C VAL A 57 -10.10 0.94 -8.46
N PHE A 58 -9.80 0.43 -7.27
CA PHE A 58 -10.80 0.28 -6.20
C PHE A 58 -11.44 1.63 -5.82
N LYS A 59 -10.65 2.69 -5.70
CA LYS A 59 -11.16 4.04 -5.43
C LYS A 59 -12.03 4.57 -6.57
N ILE A 60 -11.64 4.34 -7.83
CA ILE A 60 -12.42 4.72 -9.02
C ILE A 60 -13.79 4.05 -9.01
N ILE A 61 -13.85 2.75 -8.71
CA ILE A 61 -15.12 2.00 -8.63
C ILE A 61 -16.02 2.57 -7.54
N ASN A 62 -15.48 2.81 -6.34
CA ASN A 62 -16.26 3.39 -5.25
C ASN A 62 -16.74 4.81 -5.58
N LYS A 63 -15.90 5.62 -6.22
CA LYS A 63 -16.28 6.97 -6.66
C LYS A 63 -17.38 6.93 -7.71
N SER A 64 -17.32 5.97 -8.63
CA SER A 64 -18.37 5.74 -9.62
C SER A 64 -19.69 5.34 -8.96
N ARG A 65 -19.65 4.52 -7.90
CA ARG A 65 -20.85 4.16 -7.13
C ARG A 65 -21.48 5.36 -6.42
N GLU A 66 -20.68 6.27 -5.86
CA GLU A 66 -21.18 7.53 -5.27
C GLU A 66 -21.95 8.38 -6.30
N ILE A 67 -21.52 8.37 -7.56
CA ILE A 67 -22.13 9.13 -8.66
C ILE A 67 -23.40 8.44 -9.18
N LEU A 68 -23.34 7.12 -9.40
CA LEU A 68 -24.47 6.35 -9.96
C LEU A 68 -25.62 6.18 -8.96
N PHE A 69 -25.29 6.16 -7.66
CA PHE A 69 -26.25 5.96 -6.58
C PHE A 69 -26.08 7.03 -5.50
N PRO A 70 -26.39 8.31 -5.82
CA PRO A 70 -26.23 9.42 -4.88
C PRO A 70 -27.09 9.17 -3.63
N GLY A 71 -26.49 9.35 -2.46
CA GLY A 71 -27.13 9.10 -1.15
C GLY A 71 -26.98 7.67 -0.60
N TYR A 72 -26.58 6.68 -1.41
CA TYR A 72 -26.31 5.31 -0.93
C TYR A 72 -24.87 5.13 -0.45
N PHE A 73 -23.92 5.64 -1.25
CA PHE A 73 -22.49 5.47 -1.00
C PHE A 73 -21.79 6.77 -0.64
N ALA A 74 -22.51 7.90 -0.71
CA ALA A 74 -21.97 9.19 -0.33
C ALA A 74 -21.63 9.20 1.18
N LYS A 75 -20.42 9.67 1.52
CA LYS A 75 -20.00 9.82 2.92
C LYS A 75 -20.78 10.90 3.65
N GLU A 76 -21.18 11.92 2.93
CA GLU A 76 -21.90 13.08 3.44
C GLU A 76 -23.38 12.99 3.09
N LYS A 77 -24.22 13.62 3.91
CA LYS A 77 -25.65 13.70 3.65
C LYS A 77 -25.88 14.51 2.38
N ILE A 78 -26.45 13.86 1.36
CA ILE A 78 -26.89 14.52 0.15
C ILE A 78 -28.34 14.95 0.32
N ASP A 79 -28.63 16.20 -0.06
CA ASP A 79 -29.97 16.76 -0.15
C ASP A 79 -30.11 17.58 -1.45
N PRO A 80 -31.34 18.00 -1.82
CA PRO A 80 -31.56 18.73 -3.07
C PRO A 80 -30.76 20.04 -3.19
N ALA A 81 -30.38 20.68 -2.07
CA ALA A 81 -29.64 21.93 -2.09
C ALA A 81 -28.15 21.71 -2.38
N ASN A 82 -27.57 20.60 -1.92
CA ASN A 82 -26.14 20.30 -2.10
C ASN A 82 -25.83 19.33 -3.26
N LEU A 83 -26.82 18.62 -3.79
CA LEU A 83 -26.66 17.58 -4.81
C LEU A 83 -25.84 18.05 -6.02
N ARG A 84 -26.14 19.24 -6.55
CA ARG A 84 -25.46 19.77 -7.74
C ARG A 84 -23.96 19.95 -7.52
N TYR A 85 -23.58 20.50 -6.37
CA TYR A 85 -22.18 20.76 -6.02
C TYR A 85 -21.44 19.45 -5.78
N ASN A 86 -22.05 18.54 -5.01
CA ASN A 86 -21.48 17.23 -4.72
C ASN A 86 -21.27 16.42 -6.00
N MET A 87 -22.26 16.41 -6.90
CA MET A 87 -22.17 15.69 -8.17
C MET A 87 -21.05 16.25 -9.06
N GLY A 88 -20.98 17.58 -9.20
CA GLY A 88 -19.93 18.22 -9.99
C GLY A 88 -18.53 17.89 -9.47
N GLN A 89 -18.33 17.98 -8.15
CA GLN A 89 -17.07 17.62 -7.52
C GLN A 89 -16.73 16.14 -7.72
N ASN A 90 -17.70 15.24 -7.53
CA ASN A 90 -17.47 13.81 -7.65
C ASN A 90 -17.07 13.41 -9.08
N VAL A 91 -17.73 13.98 -10.09
CA VAL A 91 -17.42 13.73 -11.50
C VAL A 91 -16.03 14.26 -11.85
N SER A 92 -15.66 15.46 -11.40
CA SER A 92 -14.32 16.02 -11.63
C SER A 92 -13.23 15.13 -11.02
N VAL A 93 -13.41 14.71 -9.77
CA VAL A 93 -12.46 13.82 -9.09
C VAL A 93 -12.36 12.47 -9.80
N LEU A 94 -13.49 11.90 -10.24
CA LEU A 94 -13.48 10.64 -10.98
C LEU A 94 -12.73 10.78 -12.31
N PHE A 95 -12.92 11.89 -13.02
CA PHE A 95 -12.20 12.18 -14.26
C PHE A 95 -10.68 12.19 -14.05
N ASP A 96 -10.19 12.93 -13.06
CA ASP A 96 -8.75 13.03 -12.79
C ASP A 96 -8.14 11.66 -12.45
N MET A 97 -8.83 10.87 -11.62
CA MET A 97 -8.41 9.52 -11.25
C MET A 97 -8.35 8.58 -12.46
N LEU A 98 -9.35 8.63 -13.34
CA LEU A 98 -9.37 7.82 -14.56
C LEU A 98 -8.27 8.26 -15.52
N ALA A 99 -8.11 9.56 -15.75
CA ALA A 99 -7.11 10.11 -16.65
C ALA A 99 -5.70 9.69 -16.24
N GLU A 100 -5.37 9.76 -14.95
CA GLU A 100 -4.09 9.28 -14.41
C GLU A 100 -3.88 7.78 -14.68
N GLN A 101 -4.83 6.93 -14.29
CA GLN A 101 -4.64 5.48 -14.42
C GLN A 101 -4.63 5.01 -15.88
N ILE A 102 -5.47 5.61 -16.74
CA ILE A 102 -5.45 5.32 -18.19
C ILE A 102 -4.11 5.75 -18.79
N SER A 103 -3.60 6.92 -18.42
CA SER A 103 -2.28 7.39 -18.89
C SER A 103 -1.17 6.44 -18.46
N ASN A 104 -1.20 5.94 -17.23
CA ASN A 104 -0.23 4.98 -16.72
C ASN A 104 -0.31 3.64 -17.46
N CYS A 105 -1.51 3.14 -17.77
CA CYS A 105 -1.69 1.94 -18.59
C CYS A 105 -1.09 2.12 -19.99
N ILE A 106 -1.38 3.25 -20.65
CA ILE A 106 -0.88 3.51 -22.00
C ILE A 106 0.66 3.59 -22.01
N ARG A 107 1.27 4.29 -21.04
CA ARG A 107 2.74 4.37 -20.94
C ARG A 107 3.38 3.00 -20.74
N HIS A 108 2.78 2.17 -19.89
CA HIS A 108 3.24 0.81 -19.66
C HIS A 108 3.20 -0.05 -20.94
N ASP A 109 2.15 0.06 -21.75
CA ASP A 109 1.99 -0.75 -22.96
C ASP A 109 2.83 -0.24 -24.15
N CYS A 110 3.34 1.00 -24.09
CA CYS A 110 4.21 1.57 -25.13
C CYS A 110 5.71 1.18 -24.99
N LEU A 111 6.07 0.44 -23.93
CA LEU A 111 7.43 -0.10 -23.69
C LEU A 111 7.56 -1.53 -24.20
#